data_AF-A0A2R6Q619-F1
#
_entry.id   AF-A0A2R6Q619-F1
#
_cell.length_a   1.000
_cell.length_b   1.000
_cell.length_c   1.000
_cell.angle_alpha   90.00
_cell.angle_beta   90.00
_cell.angle_gamma   90.00
#
_symmetry.space_group_name_H-M   'P 1'
#
loop_
_entity.id
_entity.type
_entity.pdbx_description
1 polymer ?
#
loop_
_entity_poly.entity_id
_entity_poly.type
_entity_poly.pdbx_seq_one_letter_code
_entity_poly.pdbx_strand_id
1 'polypeptide(L)'
;MDSIWRDNGVASAWDFTFAVCFAFGFVAARVFLDRFIFRRLALWLLCNGAIPLRISKVIQAKIVKCSESMWKLTYYAAVEVCILTITYCEPWFREEKGYFRGWPNQELKLPLKLFYMCQCGFYMYSIAALLTWETRRKDFSVMMSHHVVTVILISYSYIARFFRIGSIVLALHDASDVFMEAAKVFKYSEKELGASICFGLFAISWLLLRLIFFPFWVIKSSSYDLCEFLRLPEAYPMSLYYVFNTMLLTLFVFHVYWWVLICSMIVRQLKNRGKVGEDIRSDSEDDE
;
A
#
# COMPACT_ATOMS: atom_id res chain seq x y z
N MET A 1 -4.88 28.45 -25.63
CA MET A 1 -5.16 27.52 -24.49
C MET A 1 -5.53 26.19 -25.12
N ASP A 2 -4.52 25.52 -25.67
CA ASP A 2 -4.71 24.21 -26.29
C ASP A 2 -4.71 23.16 -25.20
N SER A 3 -5.83 22.44 -25.16
CA SER A 3 -6.20 21.33 -24.30
C SER A 3 -5.03 20.51 -23.74
N ILE A 4 -4.74 20.70 -22.46
CA ILE A 4 -3.94 19.81 -21.57
C ILE A 4 -4.44 18.35 -21.62
N TRP A 5 -5.64 18.11 -22.16
CA TRP A 5 -6.30 16.81 -22.27
C TRP A 5 -6.11 16.10 -23.61
N ARG A 6 -5.33 16.65 -24.56
CA ARG A 6 -5.10 16.06 -25.89
C ARG A 6 -3.71 15.43 -26.06
N ASP A 7 -2.97 15.19 -24.97
CA ASP A 7 -1.70 14.49 -25.09
C ASP A 7 -1.95 12.98 -25.17
N ASN A 8 -1.53 12.39 -26.29
CA ASN A 8 -1.89 11.05 -26.74
C ASN A 8 -1.35 9.96 -25.80
N GLY A 9 -2.00 9.63 -24.68
CA GLY A 9 -1.81 8.36 -23.96
C GLY A 9 -0.36 7.93 -23.65
N VAL A 10 0.60 8.86 -23.67
CA VAL A 10 2.03 8.61 -23.53
C VAL A 10 2.45 9.08 -22.14
N ALA A 11 3.13 8.20 -21.41
CA ALA A 11 3.69 8.52 -20.11
C ALA A 11 4.69 9.68 -20.22
N SER A 12 4.46 10.76 -19.48
CA SER A 12 5.32 11.94 -19.45
C SER A 12 5.86 12.20 -18.04
N ALA A 13 7.11 12.64 -17.93
CA ALA A 13 7.68 13.04 -16.65
C ALA A 13 6.93 14.22 -16.00
N TRP A 14 6.24 15.04 -16.80
CA TRP A 14 5.41 16.13 -16.28
C TRP A 14 4.21 15.62 -15.48
N ASP A 15 3.80 14.36 -15.67
CA ASP A 15 2.68 13.78 -14.94
C ASP A 15 2.96 13.67 -13.44
N PHE A 16 4.23 13.57 -13.03
CA PHE A 16 4.61 13.55 -11.61
C PHE A 16 4.27 14.86 -10.88
N THR A 17 3.96 15.95 -11.59
CA THR A 17 3.38 17.15 -10.97
C THR A 17 2.04 16.83 -10.30
N PHE A 18 1.20 15.98 -10.93
CA PHE A 18 -0.04 15.50 -10.32
C PHE A 18 0.24 14.66 -9.07
N ALA A 19 1.29 13.83 -9.09
CA ALA A 19 1.67 13.05 -7.91
C ALA A 19 2.06 13.94 -6.72
N VAL A 20 2.79 15.03 -6.97
CA VAL A 20 3.11 16.03 -5.94
C VAL A 20 1.83 16.73 -5.44
N CYS A 21 0.91 17.11 -6.34
CA CYS A 21 -0.38 17.66 -5.94
C CYS A 21 -1.19 16.69 -5.07
N PHE A 22 -1.22 15.40 -5.43
CA PHE A 22 -1.85 14.36 -4.61
C PHE A 22 -1.19 14.25 -3.22
N ALA A 23 0.13 14.30 -3.12
CA ALA A 23 0.85 14.24 -1.84
C ALA A 23 0.40 15.36 -0.87
N PHE A 24 0.33 16.61 -1.34
CA PHE A 24 -0.20 17.73 -0.56
C PHE A 24 -1.69 17.57 -0.27
N GLY A 25 -2.46 17.08 -1.25
CA GLY A 25 -3.87 16.74 -1.09
C GLY A 25 -4.11 15.73 0.03
N PHE A 26 -3.26 14.70 0.18
CA PHE A 26 -3.36 13.73 1.26
C PHE A 26 -3.06 14.32 2.63
N VAL A 27 -2.13 15.27 2.75
CA VAL A 27 -1.92 16.02 4.00
C VAL A 27 -3.19 16.76 4.39
N ALA A 28 -3.77 17.53 3.46
CA ALA A 28 -4.98 18.29 3.71
C ALA A 28 -6.17 17.37 4.05
N ALA A 29 -6.35 16.29 3.28
CA ALA A 29 -7.40 15.30 3.48
C ALA A 29 -7.27 14.59 4.83
N ARG A 30 -6.06 14.19 5.24
CA ARG A 30 -5.84 13.58 6.57
C ARG A 30 -6.22 14.54 7.68
N VAL A 31 -5.76 15.80 7.64
CA VAL A 31 -6.07 16.79 8.68
C VAL A 31 -7.57 17.07 8.73
N PHE A 32 -8.22 17.20 7.58
CA PHE A 32 -9.65 17.42 7.48
C PHE A 32 -10.46 16.24 8.06
N LEU A 33 -10.21 15.04 7.55
CA LEU A 33 -10.95 13.84 7.97
C LEU A 33 -10.66 13.49 9.44
N ASP A 34 -9.42 13.65 9.92
CA ASP A 34 -9.07 13.45 11.33
C ASP A 34 -9.89 14.38 12.24
N ARG A 35 -9.93 15.68 11.90
CA ARG A 35 -10.62 16.70 12.70
C ARG A 35 -12.14 16.52 12.71
N PHE A 36 -12.74 16.19 11.57
CA PHE A 36 -14.20 16.19 11.43
C PHE A 36 -14.84 14.82 11.58
N ILE A 37 -14.14 13.73 11.24
CA ILE A 37 -14.70 12.39 11.13
C ILE A 37 -13.99 11.42 12.07
N PHE A 38 -12.71 11.13 11.84
CA PHE A 38 -12.05 9.98 12.48
C PHE A 38 -11.86 10.15 13.98
N ARG A 39 -11.52 11.33 14.50
CA ARG A 39 -11.45 11.52 15.96
C ARG A 39 -12.81 11.33 16.63
N ARG A 40 -13.89 11.79 16.00
CA ARG A 40 -15.25 11.64 16.53
C ARG A 40 -15.68 10.17 16.51
N LEU A 41 -15.40 9.47 15.42
CA LEU A 41 -15.66 8.03 15.29
C LEU A 41 -14.81 7.22 16.28
N ALA A 42 -13.54 7.56 16.46
CA ALA A 42 -12.64 6.89 17.41
C ALA A 42 -13.19 7.01 18.83
N LEU A 43 -13.56 8.22 19.26
CA LEU A 43 -14.20 8.47 20.56
C LEU A 43 -15.49 7.65 20.70
N TRP A 44 -16.34 7.67 19.69
CA TRP A 44 -17.60 6.94 19.70
C TRP A 44 -17.39 5.42 19.82
N LEU A 45 -16.43 4.87 19.07
CA LEU A 45 -16.07 3.45 19.08
C LEU A 45 -15.44 3.00 20.40
N LEU A 46 -14.55 3.81 20.98
CA LEU A 46 -13.86 3.52 22.24
C LEU A 46 -14.78 3.64 23.45
N CYS A 47 -15.73 4.58 23.43
CA CYS A 47 -16.56 4.87 24.59
C CYS A 47 -18.01 4.39 24.44
N ASN A 48 -18.30 3.53 23.46
CA ASN A 48 -19.64 3.03 23.15
C ASN A 48 -20.71 4.16 23.10
N GLY A 49 -20.34 5.32 22.57
CA GLY A 49 -21.19 6.51 22.47
C GLY A 49 -21.30 7.40 23.72
N ALA A 50 -20.70 7.04 24.86
CA ALA A 50 -20.66 7.89 26.05
C ALA A 50 -19.37 8.74 26.06
N ILE A 51 -19.46 10.07 25.94
CA ILE A 51 -18.27 10.93 25.99
C ILE A 51 -17.76 11.00 27.43
N PRO A 52 -16.55 10.50 27.75
CA PRO A 52 -16.06 10.49 29.12
C PRO A 52 -15.72 11.92 29.58
N LEU A 53 -16.09 12.26 30.82
CA LEU A 53 -15.81 13.56 31.45
C LEU A 53 -14.31 13.88 31.56
N ARG A 54 -13.44 12.85 31.62
CA ARG A 54 -11.98 13.00 31.67
C ARG A 54 -11.33 11.94 30.78
N ILE A 55 -10.64 12.39 29.74
CA ILE A 55 -9.84 11.52 28.86
C ILE A 55 -8.45 11.36 29.49
N SER A 56 -8.08 10.13 29.84
CA SER A 56 -6.73 9.83 30.31
C SER A 56 -5.72 9.88 29.15
N LYS A 57 -4.43 10.07 29.43
CA LYS A 57 -3.37 10.03 28.42
C LYS A 57 -3.40 8.73 27.60
N VAL A 58 -3.69 7.60 28.24
CA VAL A 58 -3.82 6.29 27.61
C VAL A 58 -4.97 6.25 26.59
N ILE A 59 -6.15 6.78 26.95
CA ILE A 59 -7.30 6.86 26.04
C ILE A 59 -6.98 7.80 24.87
N GLN A 60 -6.32 8.93 25.13
CA GLN A 60 -5.90 9.87 24.09
C GLN A 60 -4.94 9.21 23.08
N ALA A 61 -3.97 8.43 23.56
CA ALA A 61 -3.06 7.67 22.69
C ALA A 61 -3.82 6.64 21.83
N LYS A 62 -4.78 5.91 22.41
CA LYS A 62 -5.65 4.98 21.66
C LYS A 62 -6.47 5.69 20.60
N ILE A 63 -7.02 6.87 20.89
CA ILE A 63 -7.79 7.67 19.91
C ILE A 63 -6.92 8.05 18.72
N VAL A 64 -5.69 8.53 18.97
CA VAL A 64 -4.76 8.93 17.91
C VAL A 64 -4.39 7.73 17.04
N LYS A 65 -4.02 6.59 17.64
CA LYS A 65 -3.68 5.36 16.93
C LYS A 65 -4.87 4.82 16.12
N CYS A 66 -6.08 4.87 16.68
CA CYS A 66 -7.32 4.47 16.00
C CYS A 66 -7.64 5.38 14.80
N SER A 67 -7.50 6.70 14.99
CA SER A 67 -7.72 7.69 13.93
C SER A 67 -6.75 7.54 12.77
N GLU A 68 -5.47 7.27 13.07
CA GLU A 68 -4.48 6.96 12.04
C GLU A 68 -4.84 5.70 11.26
N SER A 69 -5.23 4.62 11.94
CA SER A 69 -5.63 3.39 11.25
C SER A 69 -6.90 3.57 10.43
N MET A 70 -7.85 4.41 10.86
CA MET A 70 -9.03 4.73 10.05
C MET A 70 -8.69 5.53 8.78
N TRP A 71 -7.73 6.45 8.86
CA TRP A 71 -7.22 7.15 7.67
C TRP A 71 -6.60 6.18 6.67
N LYS A 72 -5.69 5.33 7.14
CA LYS A 72 -5.02 4.32 6.29
C LYS A 72 -6.02 3.33 5.71
N LEU A 73 -6.96 2.81 6.53
CA LEU A 73 -8.03 1.92 6.08
C LEU A 73 -8.87 2.56 4.96
N THR A 74 -9.27 3.81 5.15
CA THR A 74 -10.09 4.55 4.17
C THR A 74 -9.34 4.70 2.85
N TYR A 75 -8.06 5.06 2.92
CA TYR A 75 -7.20 5.16 1.74
C TYR A 75 -7.08 3.80 1.02
N TYR A 76 -6.60 2.77 1.71
CA TYR A 76 -6.34 1.45 1.11
C TYR A 76 -7.62 0.85 0.52
N ALA A 77 -8.76 0.95 1.21
CA ALA A 77 -10.02 0.46 0.68
C ALA A 77 -10.46 1.22 -0.58
N ALA A 78 -10.28 2.55 -0.61
CA ALA A 78 -10.66 3.35 -1.77
C ALA A 78 -9.77 3.05 -2.99
N VAL A 79 -8.45 2.95 -2.81
CA VAL A 79 -7.54 2.63 -3.92
C VAL A 79 -7.70 1.18 -4.39
N GLU A 80 -7.95 0.24 -3.50
CA GLU A 80 -8.21 -1.16 -3.87
C GLU A 80 -9.49 -1.29 -4.72
N VAL A 81 -10.58 -0.65 -4.31
CA VAL A 81 -11.82 -0.63 -5.11
C VAL A 81 -11.58 0.06 -6.46
N CYS A 82 -10.82 1.16 -6.46
CA CYS A 82 -10.52 1.92 -7.67
C CYS A 82 -9.72 1.07 -8.67
N ILE A 83 -8.65 0.41 -8.23
CA ILE A 83 -7.80 -0.37 -9.12
C ILE A 83 -8.51 -1.59 -9.67
N LEU A 84 -9.25 -2.32 -8.82
CA LEU A 84 -10.06 -3.44 -9.28
C LEU A 84 -11.07 -2.99 -10.33
N THR A 85 -11.72 -1.85 -10.14
CA THR A 85 -12.67 -1.31 -11.14
C THR A 85 -11.99 -0.96 -12.46
N ILE A 86 -10.78 -0.38 -12.41
CA ILE A 86 -10.01 0.00 -13.61
C ILE A 86 -9.51 -1.25 -14.36
N THR A 87 -9.05 -2.27 -13.65
CA THR A 87 -8.35 -3.42 -14.26
C THR A 87 -9.25 -4.62 -14.53
N TYR A 88 -10.39 -4.78 -13.86
CA TYR A 88 -11.19 -6.01 -13.93
C TYR A 88 -11.64 -6.39 -15.34
N CYS A 89 -11.93 -5.40 -16.18
CA CYS A 89 -12.36 -5.58 -17.58
C CYS A 89 -11.18 -5.64 -18.57
N GLU A 90 -9.94 -5.48 -18.10
CA GLU A 90 -8.77 -5.51 -18.95
C GLU A 90 -8.28 -6.95 -19.19
N PRO A 91 -7.87 -7.31 -20.41
CA PRO A 91 -7.48 -8.69 -20.74
C PRO A 91 -6.26 -9.15 -19.94
N TRP A 92 -5.33 -8.24 -19.66
CA TRP A 92 -4.12 -8.50 -18.89
C TRP A 92 -4.37 -8.68 -17.40
N PHE A 93 -5.57 -8.43 -16.87
CA PHE A 93 -5.88 -8.72 -15.47
C PHE A 93 -5.97 -10.23 -15.19
N ARG A 94 -6.39 -11.02 -16.19
CA ARG A 94 -6.52 -12.48 -16.07
C ARG A 94 -5.40 -13.26 -16.76
N GLU A 95 -4.75 -12.66 -17.76
CA GLU A 95 -3.72 -13.30 -18.56
C GLU A 95 -2.34 -12.68 -18.28
N GLU A 96 -1.47 -13.42 -17.57
CA GLU A 96 -0.12 -12.98 -17.21
C GLU A 96 0.73 -12.58 -18.43
N LYS A 97 0.58 -13.32 -19.54
CA LYS A 97 1.27 -13.02 -20.81
C LYS A 97 0.85 -11.67 -21.43
N GLY A 98 -0.25 -11.09 -20.96
CA GLY A 98 -0.77 -9.81 -21.42
C GLY A 98 -0.04 -8.59 -20.85
N TYR A 99 0.79 -8.76 -19.80
CA TYR A 99 1.45 -7.64 -19.13
C TYR A 99 2.35 -6.82 -20.05
N PHE A 100 3.15 -7.48 -20.88
CA PHE A 100 4.11 -6.83 -21.79
C PHE A 100 3.65 -6.82 -23.26
N ARG A 101 2.48 -7.40 -23.57
CA ARG A 101 1.96 -7.45 -24.94
C ARG A 101 1.76 -6.05 -25.51
N GLY A 102 2.39 -5.77 -26.66
CA GLY A 102 2.34 -4.47 -27.33
C GLY A 102 3.27 -3.41 -26.72
N TRP A 103 4.15 -3.79 -25.79
CA TRP A 103 5.20 -2.90 -25.28
C TRP A 103 6.23 -2.58 -26.39
N PRO A 104 6.73 -1.32 -26.48
CA PRO A 104 6.47 -0.19 -25.59
C PRO A 104 5.23 0.64 -25.94
N ASN A 105 4.50 0.32 -27.01
CA ASN A 105 3.40 1.12 -27.53
C ASN A 105 2.05 0.78 -26.89
N GLN A 106 2.06 0.46 -25.59
CA GLN A 106 0.84 0.18 -24.84
C GLN A 106 0.06 1.48 -24.63
N GLU A 107 -1.27 1.41 -24.77
CA GLU A 107 -2.17 2.54 -24.48
C GLU A 107 -2.30 2.74 -22.97
N LEU A 108 -1.99 3.95 -22.49
CA LEU A 108 -2.23 4.36 -21.11
C LEU A 108 -3.56 5.12 -21.00
N LYS A 109 -4.57 4.47 -20.43
CA LYS A 109 -5.87 5.09 -20.18
C LYS A 109 -5.79 6.11 -19.04
N LEU A 110 -6.55 7.20 -19.16
CA LEU A 110 -6.58 8.28 -18.16
C LEU A 110 -6.88 7.81 -16.72
N PRO A 111 -7.83 6.89 -16.45
CA PRO A 111 -8.07 6.41 -15.09
C PRO A 111 -6.84 5.74 -14.48
N LEU A 112 -6.13 4.91 -15.25
CA LEU A 112 -4.92 4.23 -14.78
C LEU A 112 -3.78 5.22 -14.56
N LYS A 113 -3.65 6.24 -15.43
CA LYS A 113 -2.69 7.33 -15.26
C LYS A 113 -2.91 8.09 -13.94
N LEU A 114 -4.15 8.51 -13.68
CA LEU A 114 -4.50 9.21 -12.44
C LEU A 114 -4.28 8.32 -11.21
N PHE A 115 -4.62 7.03 -11.31
CA PHE A 115 -4.35 6.06 -10.25
C PHE A 115 -2.86 5.94 -9.93
N TYR A 116 -1.99 5.86 -10.94
CA TYR A 116 -0.53 5.83 -10.75
C TYR A 116 -0.02 7.09 -10.04
N MET A 117 -0.50 8.26 -10.45
CA MET A 117 -0.10 9.53 -9.82
C MET A 117 -0.62 9.63 -8.39
N CYS A 118 -1.84 9.16 -8.14
CA CYS A 118 -2.44 9.07 -6.81
C CYS A 118 -1.59 8.19 -5.87
N GLN A 119 -1.23 6.98 -6.32
CA GLN A 119 -0.38 6.06 -5.57
C GLN A 119 1.01 6.63 -5.32
N CYS A 120 1.67 7.16 -6.35
CA CYS A 120 2.96 7.81 -6.20
C CYS A 120 2.89 8.96 -5.17
N GLY A 121 1.84 9.78 -5.25
CA GLY A 121 1.58 10.88 -4.32
C GLY A 121 1.38 10.40 -2.88
N PHE A 122 0.64 9.31 -2.68
CA PHE A 122 0.44 8.75 -1.35
C PHE A 122 1.73 8.23 -0.76
N TYR A 123 2.53 7.46 -1.51
CA TYR A 123 3.81 6.95 -1.00
C TYR A 123 4.81 8.08 -0.70
N MET A 124 4.84 9.16 -1.50
CA MET A 124 5.61 10.37 -1.19
C MET A 124 5.13 11.04 0.10
N TYR A 125 3.80 11.18 0.26
CA TYR A 125 3.20 11.66 1.51
C TYR A 125 3.55 10.76 2.70
N SER A 126 3.52 9.43 2.55
CA SER A 126 3.84 8.47 3.59
C SER A 126 5.29 8.56 4.05
N ILE A 127 6.24 8.85 3.16
CA ILE A 127 7.65 9.11 3.54
C ILE A 127 7.72 10.30 4.51
N ALA A 128 7.06 11.40 4.18
CA ALA A 128 7.00 12.57 5.06
C ALA A 128 6.28 12.23 6.38
N ALA A 129 5.14 11.52 6.31
CA ALA A 129 4.39 11.09 7.48
C ALA A 129 5.21 10.19 8.42
N LEU A 130 5.99 9.25 7.88
CA LEU A 130 6.89 8.40 8.66
C LEU A 130 7.99 9.19 9.38
N LEU A 131 8.46 10.29 8.78
CA LEU A 131 9.49 11.13 9.39
C LEU A 131 8.95 12.05 10.49
N THR A 132 7.70 12.51 10.38
CA THR A 132 7.20 13.62 11.23
C THR A 132 5.93 13.31 12.03
N TRP A 133 5.11 12.34 11.63
CA TRP A 133 3.80 12.06 12.26
C TRP A 133 3.67 10.66 12.84
N GLU A 134 4.22 9.63 12.20
CA GLU A 134 4.00 8.25 12.63
C GLU A 134 4.95 7.84 13.75
N THR A 135 4.46 6.99 14.66
CA THR A 135 5.28 6.44 15.74
C THR A 135 6.40 5.58 15.16
N ARG A 136 7.65 5.91 15.51
CA ARG A 136 8.81 5.13 15.11
C ARG A 136 8.76 3.75 15.78
N ARG A 137 8.90 2.70 14.98
CA ARG A 137 8.93 1.29 15.42
C ARG A 137 10.27 0.66 15.10
N LYS A 138 10.55 -0.52 15.66
CA LYS A 138 11.81 -1.26 15.45
C LYS A 138 12.12 -1.56 13.98
N ASP A 139 11.10 -1.66 13.13
CA ASP A 139 11.23 -1.90 11.69
C ASP A 139 11.24 -0.63 10.84
N PHE A 140 11.41 0.56 11.45
CA PHE A 140 11.39 1.86 10.76
C PHE A 140 12.29 1.90 9.52
N SER A 141 13.53 1.39 9.61
CA SER A 141 14.47 1.42 8.49
C SER A 141 13.98 0.57 7.30
N VAL A 142 13.43 -0.61 7.59
CA VAL A 142 12.85 -1.50 6.56
C VAL A 142 11.62 -0.85 5.95
N MET A 143 10.76 -0.24 6.78
CA MET A 143 9.57 0.44 6.31
C MET A 143 9.91 1.65 5.43
N MET A 144 10.82 2.51 5.86
CA MET A 144 11.30 3.65 5.08
C MET A 144 11.91 3.21 3.74
N SER A 145 12.75 2.17 3.77
CA SER A 145 13.36 1.61 2.56
C SER A 145 12.29 1.08 1.59
N HIS A 146 11.26 0.42 2.11
CA HIS A 146 10.11 -0.01 1.29
C HIS A 146 9.42 1.18 0.63
N HIS A 147 9.09 2.25 1.36
CA HIS A 147 8.42 3.40 0.73
C HIS A 147 9.28 4.02 -0.38
N VAL A 148 10.59 4.15 -0.17
CA VAL A 148 11.52 4.65 -1.19
C VAL A 148 11.54 3.73 -2.41
N VAL A 149 11.69 2.41 -2.20
CA VAL A 149 11.66 1.40 -3.28
C VAL A 149 10.34 1.45 -4.04
N THR A 150 9.21 1.61 -3.34
CA THR A 150 7.88 1.67 -3.97
C THR A 150 7.71 2.95 -4.80
N VAL A 151 8.12 4.13 -4.31
CA VAL A 151 8.09 5.36 -5.12
C VAL A 151 8.95 5.21 -6.38
N ILE A 152 10.14 4.62 -6.26
CA ILE A 152 11.02 4.35 -7.41
C ILE A 152 10.35 3.36 -8.36
N LEU A 153 9.77 2.26 -7.87
CA LEU A 153 9.08 1.26 -8.70
C LEU A 153 7.89 1.85 -9.46
N ILE A 154 7.04 2.64 -8.79
CA ILE A 154 5.90 3.32 -9.44
C ILE A 154 6.41 4.26 -10.52
N SER A 155 7.42 5.09 -10.19
CA SER A 155 7.96 6.07 -11.14
C SER A 155 8.63 5.40 -12.33
N TYR A 156 9.41 4.36 -12.06
CA TYR A 156 10.14 3.59 -13.06
C TYR A 156 9.21 2.83 -13.99
N SER A 157 8.23 2.12 -13.43
CA SER A 157 7.23 1.39 -14.22
C SER A 157 6.35 2.32 -15.04
N TYR A 158 6.09 3.54 -14.57
CA TYR A 158 5.37 4.55 -15.36
C TYR A 158 6.19 5.01 -16.58
N ILE A 159 7.44 5.44 -16.37
CA ILE A 159 8.31 5.94 -17.45
C ILE A 159 8.66 4.81 -18.44
N ALA A 160 8.94 3.61 -17.93
CA ALA A 160 9.22 2.42 -18.73
C ALA A 160 7.97 1.81 -19.37
N ARG A 161 6.77 2.39 -19.14
CA ARG A 161 5.49 1.90 -19.68
C ARG A 161 5.16 0.45 -19.27
N PHE A 162 5.57 0.05 -18.09
CA PHE A 162 5.20 -1.22 -17.44
C PHE A 162 3.92 -1.07 -16.59
N PHE A 163 3.00 -0.21 -17.03
CA PHE A 163 1.86 0.19 -16.19
C PHE A 163 0.87 -0.95 -15.92
N ARG A 164 0.76 -1.92 -16.84
CA ARG A 164 -0.09 -3.11 -16.66
C ARG A 164 0.41 -3.95 -15.48
N ILE A 165 1.63 -4.47 -15.55
CA ILE A 165 2.21 -5.26 -14.45
C ILE A 165 2.31 -4.45 -13.15
N GLY A 166 2.71 -3.18 -13.22
CA GLY A 166 2.82 -2.35 -12.02
C GLY A 166 1.46 -2.09 -11.35
N SER A 167 0.35 -2.08 -12.10
CA SER A 167 -0.99 -1.96 -11.51
C SER A 167 -1.42 -3.22 -10.75
N ILE A 168 -1.04 -4.39 -11.24
CA ILE A 168 -1.22 -5.65 -10.53
C ILE A 168 -0.36 -5.69 -9.27
N VAL A 169 0.89 -5.19 -9.35
CA VAL A 169 1.73 -5.03 -8.16
C VAL A 169 1.01 -4.17 -7.13
N LEU A 170 0.52 -2.98 -7.49
CA LEU A 170 -0.18 -2.10 -6.55
C LEU A 170 -1.41 -2.78 -5.91
N ALA A 171 -2.28 -3.41 -6.71
CA ALA A 171 -3.47 -4.13 -6.21
C ALA A 171 -3.12 -5.27 -5.23
N LEU A 172 -2.11 -6.09 -5.55
CA LEU A 172 -1.69 -7.19 -4.68
C LEU A 172 -1.21 -6.71 -3.30
N HIS A 173 -0.61 -5.53 -3.22
CA HIS A 173 -0.07 -5.00 -1.97
C HIS A 173 -1.14 -4.28 -1.16
N ASP A 174 -1.95 -3.43 -1.78
CA ASP A 174 -2.95 -2.64 -1.06
C ASP A 174 -4.07 -3.49 -0.45
N ALA A 175 -4.45 -4.59 -1.13
CA ALA A 175 -5.49 -5.51 -0.66
C ALA A 175 -5.23 -6.05 0.76
N SER A 176 -3.99 -6.45 1.08
CA SER A 176 -3.67 -6.96 2.43
C SER A 176 -3.74 -5.87 3.50
N ASP A 177 -3.43 -4.63 3.13
CA ASP A 177 -3.31 -3.52 4.08
C ASP A 177 -4.69 -3.04 4.55
N VAL A 178 -5.74 -3.25 3.74
CA VAL A 178 -7.14 -3.08 4.18
C VAL A 178 -7.44 -3.95 5.41
N PHE A 179 -7.10 -5.23 5.38
CA PHE A 179 -7.35 -6.13 6.50
C PHE A 179 -6.47 -5.79 7.71
N MET A 180 -5.22 -5.38 7.48
CA MET A 180 -4.30 -4.95 8.54
C MET A 180 -4.85 -3.75 9.32
N GLU A 181 -5.27 -2.70 8.61
CA GLU A 181 -5.78 -1.48 9.25
C GLU A 181 -7.15 -1.71 9.89
N ALA A 182 -8.02 -2.54 9.29
CA ALA A 182 -9.26 -2.96 9.92
C ALA A 182 -9.02 -3.71 11.25
N ALA A 183 -8.04 -4.61 11.30
CA ALA A 183 -7.67 -5.32 12.53
C ALA A 183 -7.22 -4.34 13.63
N LYS A 184 -6.42 -3.33 13.28
CA LYS A 184 -5.97 -2.28 14.21
C LYS A 184 -7.15 -1.45 14.72
N VAL A 185 -8.07 -1.01 13.85
CA VAL A 185 -9.26 -0.25 14.26
C VAL A 185 -10.10 -1.05 15.26
N PHE A 186 -10.37 -2.33 15.00
CA PHE A 186 -11.10 -3.18 15.94
C PHE A 186 -10.32 -3.40 17.25
N LYS A 187 -8.99 -3.56 17.17
CA LYS A 187 -8.15 -3.71 18.36
C LYS A 187 -8.18 -2.47 19.24
N TYR A 188 -8.04 -1.28 18.66
CA TYR A 188 -8.10 -0.03 19.41
C TYR A 188 -9.50 0.27 19.95
N SER A 189 -10.54 -0.28 19.33
CA SER A 189 -11.93 -0.19 19.80
C SER A 189 -12.32 -1.28 20.81
N GLU A 190 -11.36 -2.06 21.31
CA GLU A 190 -11.56 -3.16 22.29
C GLU A 190 -12.53 -4.27 21.80
N LYS A 191 -12.73 -4.37 20.47
CA LYS A 191 -13.54 -5.41 19.82
C LYS A 191 -12.68 -6.60 19.42
N GLU A 192 -12.28 -7.40 20.42
CA GLU A 192 -11.32 -8.50 20.26
C GLU A 192 -11.70 -9.51 19.16
N LEU A 193 -12.98 -9.91 19.06
CA LEU A 193 -13.41 -10.86 18.02
C LEU A 193 -13.18 -10.31 16.61
N GLY A 194 -13.57 -9.05 16.37
CA GLY A 194 -13.36 -8.39 15.07
C GLY A 194 -11.88 -8.22 14.76
N ALA A 195 -11.07 -7.87 15.76
CA ALA A 195 -9.63 -7.73 15.62
C ALA A 195 -8.96 -9.07 15.23
N SER A 196 -9.33 -10.18 15.89
CA SER A 196 -8.79 -11.50 15.58
C SER A 196 -9.21 -12.01 14.20
N ILE A 197 -10.48 -11.80 13.80
CA ILE A 197 -10.96 -12.17 12.46
C ILE A 197 -10.20 -11.38 11.38
N CYS A 198 -10.14 -10.05 11.50
CA CYS A 198 -9.43 -9.21 10.53
C CYS A 198 -7.93 -9.52 10.49
N PHE A 199 -7.31 -9.82 11.64
CA PHE A 199 -5.90 -10.22 11.68
C PHE A 199 -5.66 -11.57 10.99
N GLY A 200 -6.58 -12.54 11.15
CA GLY A 200 -6.54 -13.80 10.42
C GLY A 200 -6.67 -13.62 8.91
N LEU A 201 -7.62 -12.80 8.46
CA LEU A 201 -7.79 -12.44 7.05
C LEU A 201 -6.55 -11.73 6.49
N PHE A 202 -5.97 -10.81 7.26
CA PHE A 202 -4.71 -10.15 6.94
C PHE A 202 -3.60 -11.18 6.71
N ALA A 203 -3.37 -12.10 7.65
CA ALA A 203 -2.32 -13.11 7.51
C ALA A 203 -2.52 -14.03 6.28
N ILE A 204 -3.76 -14.46 6.03
CA ILE A 204 -4.09 -15.28 4.85
C ILE A 204 -3.85 -14.48 3.57
N SER A 205 -4.34 -13.25 3.49
CA SER A 205 -4.15 -12.38 2.33
C SER A 205 -2.67 -12.08 2.07
N TRP A 206 -1.86 -11.87 3.12
CA TRP A 206 -0.42 -11.64 3.01
C TRP A 206 0.29 -12.83 2.38
N LEU A 207 -0.01 -14.04 2.87
CA LEU A 207 0.57 -15.27 2.34
C LEU A 207 0.19 -15.47 0.86
N LEU A 208 -1.10 -15.37 0.54
CA LEU A 208 -1.58 -15.61 -0.81
C LEU A 208 -1.05 -14.53 -1.77
N LEU A 209 -1.25 -13.25 -1.46
CA LEU A 209 -0.98 -12.17 -2.40
C LEU A 209 0.52 -11.87 -2.53
N ARG A 210 1.25 -11.78 -1.41
CA ARG A 210 2.64 -11.31 -1.40
C ARG A 210 3.68 -12.43 -1.42
N LEU A 211 3.36 -13.64 -0.94
CA LEU A 211 4.29 -14.76 -0.92
C LEU A 211 4.01 -15.84 -1.97
N ILE A 212 2.81 -15.86 -2.55
CA ILE A 212 2.45 -16.80 -3.62
C ILE A 212 2.23 -16.04 -4.93
N PHE A 213 1.20 -15.19 -5.03
CA PHE A 213 0.89 -14.49 -6.28
C PHE A 213 2.04 -13.61 -6.77
N PHE A 214 2.61 -12.79 -5.90
CA PHE A 214 3.69 -11.87 -6.27
C PHE A 214 4.93 -12.58 -6.86
N PRO A 215 5.58 -13.56 -6.22
CA PRO A 215 6.75 -14.22 -6.83
C PRO A 215 6.41 -15.10 -8.03
N PHE A 216 5.33 -15.88 -7.97
CA PHE A 216 5.05 -16.90 -8.99
C PHE A 216 4.35 -16.36 -10.24
N TRP A 217 3.69 -15.19 -10.17
CA TRP A 217 3.07 -14.55 -11.34
C TRP A 217 3.78 -13.25 -11.74
N VAL A 218 4.00 -12.32 -10.80
CA VAL A 218 4.60 -11.01 -11.14
C VAL A 218 6.10 -11.16 -11.42
N ILE A 219 6.88 -11.68 -10.47
CA ILE A 219 8.34 -11.78 -10.63
C ILE A 219 8.70 -12.76 -11.75
N LYS A 220 7.96 -13.88 -11.86
CA LYS A 220 8.07 -14.80 -13.00
C LYS A 220 7.85 -14.07 -14.32
N SER A 221 6.76 -13.32 -14.48
CA SER A 221 6.47 -12.63 -15.74
C SER A 221 7.51 -11.54 -16.05
N SER A 222 7.95 -10.75 -15.06
CA SER A 222 9.00 -9.75 -15.27
C SER A 222 10.38 -10.35 -15.55
N SER A 223 10.63 -11.60 -15.15
CA SER A 223 11.90 -12.29 -15.38
C SER A 223 11.94 -13.01 -16.74
N TYR A 224 10.86 -13.73 -17.08
CA TYR A 224 10.81 -14.56 -18.28
C TYR A 224 10.13 -13.86 -19.45
N ASP A 225 8.88 -13.41 -19.27
CA ASP A 225 8.08 -12.87 -20.37
C ASP A 225 8.69 -11.55 -20.87
N LEU A 226 9.14 -10.67 -19.96
CA LEU A 226 9.80 -9.41 -20.33
C LEU A 226 11.04 -9.63 -21.22
N CYS A 227 11.80 -10.70 -21.00
CA CYS A 227 12.98 -11.01 -21.84
C CYS A 227 12.59 -11.29 -23.29
N GLU A 228 11.41 -11.85 -23.55
CA GLU A 228 10.94 -12.10 -24.92
C GLU A 228 10.66 -10.77 -25.65
N PHE A 229 10.07 -9.80 -24.96
CA PHE A 229 9.76 -8.47 -25.52
C PHE A 229 10.98 -7.57 -25.65
N LEU A 230 11.97 -7.68 -24.75
CA LEU A 230 13.23 -6.92 -24.83
C LEU A 230 14.20 -7.44 -25.90
N ARG A 231 14.05 -8.70 -26.35
CA ARG A 231 14.87 -9.31 -27.42
C ARG A 231 14.43 -8.92 -28.83
N LEU A 232 13.35 -8.16 -28.98
CA LEU A 232 12.96 -7.57 -30.26
C LEU A 232 14.09 -6.66 -30.79
N PRO A 233 14.24 -6.47 -32.11
CA PRO A 233 15.43 -5.87 -32.75
C PRO A 233 15.74 -4.41 -32.37
N GLU A 234 14.97 -3.81 -31.47
CA GLU A 234 15.17 -2.45 -30.96
C GLU A 234 16.12 -2.48 -29.76
N ALA A 235 17.14 -1.61 -29.77
CA ALA A 235 18.16 -1.51 -28.73
C ALA A 235 17.61 -0.92 -27.42
N TYR A 236 16.79 -1.67 -26.70
CA TYR A 236 16.36 -1.29 -25.36
C TYR A 236 17.47 -1.54 -24.35
N PRO A 237 17.66 -0.61 -23.39
CA PRO A 237 18.76 -0.74 -22.46
C PRO A 237 18.46 -1.88 -21.48
N MET A 238 19.36 -2.86 -21.42
CA MET A 238 19.29 -4.02 -20.52
C MET A 238 19.14 -3.62 -19.04
N SER A 239 19.47 -2.37 -18.70
CA SER A 239 19.17 -1.77 -17.40
C SER A 239 17.68 -1.78 -17.04
N LEU A 240 16.75 -1.70 -18.02
CA LEU A 240 15.30 -1.82 -17.79
C LEU A 240 14.94 -3.09 -17.04
N TYR A 241 15.48 -4.19 -17.52
CA TYR A 241 15.26 -5.51 -16.94
C TYR A 241 15.85 -5.60 -15.53
N TYR A 242 17.13 -5.26 -15.37
CA TYR A 242 17.83 -5.47 -14.11
C TYR A 242 17.32 -4.57 -13.00
N VAL A 243 17.11 -3.27 -13.27
CA VAL A 243 16.61 -2.34 -12.25
C VAL A 243 15.22 -2.75 -11.78
N PHE A 244 14.30 -3.07 -12.70
CA PHE A 244 12.94 -3.45 -12.33
C PHE A 244 12.91 -4.74 -11.52
N ASN A 245 13.58 -5.80 -11.99
CA ASN A 245 13.60 -7.08 -11.28
C ASN A 245 14.33 -7.00 -9.94
N THR A 246 15.44 -6.26 -9.84
CA THR A 246 16.13 -6.05 -8.55
C THR A 246 15.20 -5.39 -7.53
N MET A 247 14.46 -4.35 -7.92
CA MET A 247 13.54 -3.68 -7.02
C MET A 247 12.36 -4.57 -6.60
N LEU A 248 11.80 -5.38 -7.51
CA LEU A 248 10.77 -6.36 -7.17
C LEU A 248 11.28 -7.44 -6.20
N LEU A 249 12.53 -7.91 -6.39
CA LEU A 249 13.16 -8.87 -5.48
C LEU A 249 13.46 -8.25 -4.11
N THR A 250 13.91 -6.99 -4.05
CA THR A 250 14.06 -6.25 -2.79
C THR A 250 12.72 -6.17 -2.05
N LEU A 251 11.64 -5.87 -2.77
CA LEU A 251 10.30 -5.83 -2.21
C LEU A 251 9.87 -7.20 -1.64
N PHE A 252 10.15 -8.28 -2.38
CA PHE A 252 9.89 -9.64 -1.92
C PHE A 252 10.65 -10.00 -0.64
N VAL A 253 11.93 -9.61 -0.53
CA VAL A 253 12.73 -9.81 0.70
C VAL A 253 12.06 -9.14 1.89
N PHE A 254 11.54 -7.91 1.72
CA PHE A 254 10.79 -7.24 2.79
C PHE A 254 9.51 -8.00 3.16
N HIS A 255 8.79 -8.58 2.19
CA HIS A 255 7.61 -9.39 2.50
C HIS A 255 7.92 -10.64 3.31
N VAL A 256 9.03 -11.32 3.00
CA VAL A 256 9.49 -12.48 3.77
C VAL A 256 9.85 -12.04 5.19
N TYR A 257 10.54 -10.91 5.35
CA TYR A 257 10.85 -10.34 6.66
C TYR A 257 9.58 -10.09 7.50
N TRP A 258 8.60 -9.36 6.96
CA TRP A 258 7.36 -9.08 7.69
C TRP A 258 6.52 -10.34 7.91
N TRP A 259 6.56 -11.32 7.01
CA TRP A 259 5.88 -12.61 7.23
C TRP A 259 6.37 -13.32 8.49
N VAL A 260 7.69 -13.32 8.74
CA VAL A 260 8.25 -13.86 9.99
C VAL A 260 7.68 -13.13 11.22
N LEU A 261 7.48 -11.81 11.14
CA LEU A 261 6.86 -11.02 12.22
C LEU A 261 5.37 -11.35 12.39
N ILE A 262 4.64 -11.55 11.29
CA ILE A 262 3.22 -11.95 11.30
C ILE A 262 3.09 -13.33 11.95
N CYS A 263 3.91 -14.31 11.57
CA CYS A 263 3.95 -15.63 12.20
C CYS A 263 4.27 -15.53 13.70
N SER A 264 5.21 -14.67 14.08
CA SER A 264 5.53 -14.42 15.49
C SER A 264 4.33 -13.86 16.27
N MET A 265 3.57 -12.95 15.66
CA MET A 265 2.32 -12.43 16.22
C MET A 265 1.25 -13.53 16.34
N ILE A 266 1.08 -14.40 15.33
CA ILE A 266 0.14 -15.54 15.38
C ILE A 266 0.48 -16.47 16.55
N VAL A 267 1.76 -16.84 16.72
CA VAL A 267 2.19 -17.67 17.85
C VAL A 267 1.87 -17.02 19.19
N ARG A 268 2.04 -15.69 19.32
CA ARG A 268 1.64 -14.96 20.53
C ARG A 268 0.12 -14.96 20.74
N GLN A 269 -0.67 -14.80 19.69
CA GLN A 269 -2.14 -14.87 19.81
C GLN A 269 -2.63 -16.24 20.25
N LEU A 270 -2.05 -17.32 19.72
CA LEU A 270 -2.37 -18.69 20.14
C LEU A 270 -2.07 -18.90 21.63
N LYS A 271 -0.95 -18.37 22.13
CA LYS A 271 -0.61 -18.38 23.56
C LYS A 271 -1.58 -17.54 24.41
N ASN A 272 -2.08 -16.44 23.87
CA ASN A 272 -2.99 -15.50 24.55
C ASN A 272 -4.49 -15.86 24.40
N ARG A 273 -4.82 -17.15 24.24
CA ARG A 273 -6.21 -17.63 24.06
C ARG A 273 -6.95 -16.94 22.90
N GLY A 274 -6.25 -16.64 21.81
CA GLY A 274 -6.82 -16.05 20.59
C GLY A 274 -6.98 -14.53 20.61
N LYS A 275 -6.50 -13.85 21.66
CA LYS A 275 -6.51 -12.37 21.72
C LYS A 275 -5.32 -11.77 20.98
N VAL A 276 -5.58 -10.73 20.20
CA VAL A 276 -4.54 -9.95 19.51
C VAL A 276 -3.69 -9.23 20.56
N GLY A 277 -2.42 -9.62 20.72
CA GLY A 277 -1.48 -8.95 21.61
C GLY A 277 -1.00 -7.60 21.08
N GLU A 278 -0.16 -6.91 21.84
CA GLU A 278 0.54 -5.72 21.35
C GLU A 278 1.51 -6.06 20.21
N ASP A 279 1.72 -5.10 19.32
CA ASP A 279 2.62 -5.26 18.19
C ASP A 279 4.05 -5.48 18.70
N ILE A 280 4.71 -6.54 18.24
CA ILE A 280 6.08 -6.87 18.65
C ILE A 280 7.10 -5.79 18.26
N ARG A 281 6.70 -4.89 17.34
CA ARG A 281 7.53 -3.82 16.80
C ARG A 281 7.41 -2.50 17.54
N SER A 282 6.38 -2.32 18.39
CA SER A 282 6.31 -1.13 19.26
C SER A 282 7.37 -1.24 20.35
N ASP A 283 8.07 -0.13 20.59
CA ASP A 283 8.98 -0.02 21.72
C ASP A 283 8.17 0.02 23.02
N SER A 284 8.61 -0.75 24.02
CA SER A 284 7.99 -0.82 25.36
C SER A 284 8.22 0.44 26.20
N GLU A 285 8.87 1.47 25.63
CA GLU A 285 9.24 2.72 26.30
C GLU A 285 8.16 3.80 26.16
N ASP A 286 7.08 3.56 25.41
CA ASP A 286 5.93 4.48 25.29
C ASP A 286 4.98 4.44 26.52
N ASP A 287 5.30 3.61 27.54
CA ASP A 287 4.47 3.36 28.72
C ASP A 287 5.03 3.97 30.05
N GLU A 288 6.05 4.83 30.00
CA GLU A 288 6.51 5.64 31.15
C GLU A 288 6.07 7.11 31.09
#